data_AF-A0A8C4SI92-F1
#
_entry.id   AF-A0A8C4SI92-F1
#
_cell.length_a   1.000
_cell.length_b   1.000
_cell.length_c   1.000
_cell.angle_alpha   90.00
_cell.angle_beta   90.00
_cell.angle_gamma   90.00
#
_symmetry.space_group_name_H-M   'P 1'
#
loop_
_entity.id
_entity.type
_entity.pdbx_description
1 polymer ?
#
loop_
_entity_poly.entity_id
_entity_poly.type
_entity_poly.pdbx_seq_one_letter_code
_entity_poly.pdbx_strand_id
1 'polypeptide(L)'
;LYPGKFVPPPECPVFEPSWEDFSDPLGFISKIRPIAEKSGICKIRPPKDWQPPFACDVKNFRFTPRVQRLNELECSKGNYSLSFSTLSPSGSTPNTAVSGLGGCDIQAI
;
A
#
# COMPACT_ATOMS: atom_id res chain seq x y z
N LEU A 1 7.55 -16.71 28.17
CA LEU A 1 7.66 -15.61 27.16
C LEU A 1 6.56 -14.61 27.47
N TYR A 2 6.87 -13.32 27.65
CA TYR A 2 5.85 -12.30 27.97
C TYR A 2 4.84 -12.20 26.82
N PRO A 3 3.52 -12.29 27.09
CA PRO A 3 2.51 -12.05 26.06
C PRO A 3 2.64 -10.60 25.57
N GLY A 4 2.89 -10.41 24.28
CA GLY A 4 3.01 -9.07 23.66
C GLY A 4 4.42 -8.67 23.19
N LYS A 5 5.41 -9.57 23.21
CA LYS A 5 6.70 -9.27 22.55
C LYS A 5 6.54 -9.36 21.02
N PHE A 6 6.78 -8.26 20.31
CA PHE A 6 6.81 -8.22 18.85
C PHE A 6 7.82 -9.23 18.30
N VAL A 7 7.39 -10.01 17.31
CA VAL A 7 8.23 -10.90 16.52
C VAL A 7 8.24 -10.35 15.10
N PRO A 8 9.39 -9.91 14.57
CA PRO A 8 9.48 -9.42 13.20
C PRO A 8 9.02 -10.50 12.20
N PRO A 9 8.19 -10.15 11.21
CA PRO A 9 7.84 -11.07 10.14
C PRO A 9 9.07 -11.36 9.25
N PRO A 10 9.02 -12.44 8.44
CA PRO A 10 10.03 -12.69 7.43
C PRO A 10 10.16 -11.53 6.42
N GLU A 11 11.38 -11.27 5.98
CA GLU A 11 11.65 -10.24 4.97
C GLU A 11 11.11 -10.63 3.59
N CYS A 12 10.74 -9.62 2.81
CA CYS A 12 10.31 -9.82 1.43
C CYS A 12 11.48 -10.08 0.47
N PRO A 13 11.25 -10.71 -0.70
CA PRO A 13 12.27 -10.90 -1.72
C PRO A 13 12.84 -9.56 -2.22
N VAL A 14 14.16 -9.54 -2.44
CA VAL A 14 14.89 -8.40 -2.99
C VAL A 14 15.45 -8.77 -4.36
N PHE A 15 15.25 -7.90 -5.34
CA PHE A 15 15.75 -8.07 -6.71
C PHE A 15 16.68 -6.92 -7.10
N GLU A 16 17.78 -7.27 -7.77
CA GLU A 16 18.80 -6.32 -8.28
C GLU A 16 18.91 -6.50 -9.81
N PRO A 17 18.10 -5.79 -10.62
CA PRO A 17 18.14 -5.89 -12.08
C PRO A 17 19.48 -5.47 -12.67
N SER A 18 19.84 -6.08 -13.79
CA SER A 18 20.89 -5.56 -14.67
C SER A 18 20.43 -4.26 -15.35
N TRP A 19 21.34 -3.55 -16.02
CA TRP A 19 20.97 -2.36 -16.81
C TRP A 19 19.96 -2.67 -17.92
N GLU A 20 20.06 -3.85 -18.54
CA GLU A 20 19.14 -4.31 -19.58
C GLU A 20 17.74 -4.55 -18.99
N ASP A 21 17.67 -5.31 -17.90
CA ASP A 21 16.42 -5.57 -17.17
C ASP A 21 15.81 -4.27 -16.62
N PHE A 22 16.63 -3.31 -16.18
CA PHE A 22 16.18 -2.02 -15.65
C PHE A 22 15.65 -1.08 -16.75
N SER A 23 16.03 -1.31 -18.01
CA SER A 23 15.53 -0.53 -19.15
C SER A 23 14.09 -0.84 -19.52
N ASP A 24 13.58 -2.05 -19.20
CA ASP A 24 12.17 -2.42 -19.37
C ASP A 24 11.57 -2.87 -18.01
N PRO A 25 11.04 -1.91 -17.22
CA PRO A 25 10.48 -2.20 -15.91
C PRO A 25 9.31 -3.20 -15.94
N LEU A 26 8.44 -3.16 -16.96
CA LEU A 26 7.28 -4.04 -17.04
C LEU A 26 7.69 -5.47 -17.42
N GLY A 27 8.67 -5.61 -18.32
CA GLY A 27 9.30 -6.89 -18.61
C GLY A 27 9.95 -7.50 -17.37
N PHE A 28 10.70 -6.70 -16.61
CA PHE A 28 11.33 -7.16 -15.37
C PHE A 28 10.30 -7.56 -14.29
N ILE A 29 9.23 -6.78 -14.09
CA ILE A 29 8.14 -7.12 -13.17
C ILE A 29 7.49 -8.44 -13.57
N SER A 30 7.26 -8.66 -14.87
CA SER A 30 6.68 -9.92 -15.38
C SER A 30 7.60 -11.12 -15.11
N LYS A 31 8.92 -10.93 -15.23
CA LYS A 31 9.94 -11.94 -14.93
C LYS A 31 9.95 -12.34 -13.46
N ILE A 32 9.81 -11.39 -12.53
CA ILE A 32 9.88 -11.66 -11.08
C ILE A 32 8.52 -12.04 -10.45
N ARG A 33 7.39 -11.78 -11.13
CA ARG A 33 6.03 -12.02 -10.63
C ARG A 33 5.84 -13.42 -10.00
N PRO A 34 6.26 -14.54 -10.60
CA PRO A 34 6.03 -15.88 -10.02
C PRO A 34 6.66 -16.10 -8.64
N ILE A 35 7.64 -15.28 -8.28
CA ILE A 35 8.35 -15.32 -6.99
C ILE A 35 7.75 -14.28 -6.04
N ALA A 36 7.60 -13.04 -6.51
CA ALA A 36 7.13 -11.90 -5.71
C ALA A 36 5.65 -12.00 -5.31
N GLU A 37 4.82 -12.65 -6.13
CA GLU A 37 3.39 -12.81 -5.85
C GLU A 37 3.13 -13.63 -4.58
N LYS A 38 4.02 -14.57 -4.25
CA LYS A 38 3.90 -15.42 -3.04
C LYS A 38 4.00 -14.61 -1.75
N SER A 39 4.76 -13.51 -1.76
CA SER A 39 4.92 -12.61 -0.60
C SER A 39 3.97 -11.42 -0.62
N GLY A 40 3.25 -11.19 -1.73
CA GLY A 40 2.39 -10.01 -1.94
C GLY A 40 3.15 -8.69 -2.16
N ILE A 41 4.38 -8.59 -1.65
CA ILE A 41 5.29 -7.45 -1.82
C ILE A 41 6.71 -7.92 -2.17
N CYS A 42 7.48 -7.07 -2.87
CA CYS A 42 8.91 -7.26 -3.08
C CYS A 42 9.64 -5.92 -3.13
N LYS A 43 10.97 -5.95 -2.98
CA LYS A 43 11.84 -4.78 -3.07
C LYS A 43 12.74 -4.87 -4.30
N ILE A 44 12.76 -3.82 -5.13
CA ILE A 44 13.68 -3.70 -6.26
C ILE A 44 14.74 -2.66 -5.91
N ARG A 45 16.02 -3.03 -6.02
CA ARG A 45 17.14 -2.10 -5.85
C ARG A 45 17.67 -1.73 -7.24
N PRO A 46 17.64 -0.46 -7.66
CA PRO A 46 18.15 -0.07 -8.97
C PRO A 46 19.67 -0.32 -9.08
N PRO A 47 20.23 -0.33 -10.30
CA PRO A 47 21.68 -0.37 -10.52
C PRO A 47 22.41 0.74 -9.74
N LYS A 48 23.62 0.46 -9.22
CA LYS A 48 24.35 1.36 -8.30
C LYS A 48 24.65 2.75 -8.89
N ASP A 49 24.88 2.82 -10.19
CA ASP A 49 25.19 4.09 -10.87
C ASP A 49 23.92 4.88 -11.25
N TRP A 50 22.73 4.32 -10.99
CA TRP A 50 21.46 5.03 -11.17
C TRP A 50 21.13 5.88 -9.94
N GLN A 51 21.41 7.17 -10.03
CA GLN A 51 21.18 8.15 -8.96
C GLN A 51 20.50 9.39 -9.55
N PRO A 52 19.17 9.38 -9.74
CA PRO A 52 18.46 10.54 -10.28
C PRO A 52 18.54 11.71 -9.29
N PRO A 53 18.66 12.96 -9.78
CA PRO A 53 18.60 14.13 -8.91
C PRO A 53 17.20 14.25 -8.31
N PHE A 54 17.12 14.72 -7.06
CA PHE A 54 15.85 15.03 -6.44
C PHE A 54 15.23 16.26 -7.11
N ALA A 55 14.03 16.11 -7.68
CA ALA A 55 13.41 17.16 -8.49
C ALA A 55 12.74 18.28 -7.67
N CYS A 56 12.48 18.05 -6.38
CA CYS A 56 11.76 19.01 -5.55
C CYS A 56 12.72 19.96 -4.82
N ASP A 57 12.45 21.25 -4.88
CA ASP A 57 13.14 22.24 -4.05
C ASP A 57 12.63 22.17 -2.60
N VAL A 58 13.45 21.58 -1.74
CA VAL A 58 13.15 21.38 -0.32
C VAL A 58 12.88 22.71 0.41
N LYS A 59 13.48 23.83 -0.02
CA LYS A 59 13.31 25.13 0.66
C LYS A 59 11.95 25.75 0.41
N ASN A 60 11.36 25.46 -0.75
CA ASN A 60 10.09 26.04 -1.19
C ASN A 60 8.92 25.04 -1.12
N PHE A 61 9.18 23.78 -0.74
CA PHE A 61 8.16 22.76 -0.60
C PHE A 61 7.34 22.94 0.69
N ARG A 62 6.05 23.27 0.55
CA ARG A 62 5.10 23.35 1.68
C ARG A 62 3.98 22.33 1.50
N PHE A 63 3.70 21.59 2.56
CA PHE A 63 2.55 20.71 2.65
C PHE A 63 1.94 20.82 4.05
N THR A 64 0.64 20.56 4.15
CA THR A 64 -0.04 20.50 5.45
C THR A 64 0.14 19.09 6.02
N PRO A 65 0.83 18.91 7.15
CA PRO A 65 1.01 17.58 7.75
C PRO A 65 -0.33 17.05 8.29
N ARG A 66 -0.47 15.72 8.30
CA ARG A 66 -1.58 15.02 8.97
C ARG A 66 -1.08 14.47 10.32
N VAL A 67 -1.89 14.61 11.37
CA VAL A 67 -1.61 14.03 12.68
C VAL A 67 -2.13 12.60 12.72
N GLN A 68 -1.27 11.62 13.00
CA GLN A 68 -1.62 10.21 13.14
C GLN A 68 -1.44 9.77 14.60
N ARG A 69 -2.54 9.46 15.30
CA ARG A 69 -2.52 8.99 16.69
C ARG A 69 -2.45 7.46 16.72
N LEU A 70 -1.31 6.90 17.16
CA LEU A 70 -1.07 5.45 17.14
C LEU A 70 -2.11 4.65 17.95
N ASN A 71 -2.58 5.20 19.07
CA ASN A 71 -3.56 4.54 19.94
C ASN A 71 -4.96 4.40 19.31
N GLU A 72 -5.24 5.18 18.27
CA GLU A 72 -6.53 5.23 17.57
C GLU A 72 -6.43 4.64 16.14
N LEU A 73 -5.26 4.11 15.76
CA LEU A 73 -4.99 3.62 14.39
C LEU A 73 -5.71 2.29 14.08
N GLU A 74 -5.99 1.50 15.12
CA GLU A 74 -6.66 0.20 15.01
C GLU A 74 -8.18 0.38 14.85
N CYS A 75 -8.65 0.52 13.61
CA CYS A 75 -10.07 0.58 13.24
C CYS A 75 -10.77 -0.80 13.31
N SER A 76 -10.37 -1.65 14.25
CA SER A 76 -11.07 -2.90 14.59
C SER A 76 -11.54 -2.92 16.04
N LYS A 77 -11.33 -1.85 16.80
CA LYS A 77 -11.90 -1.67 18.14
C LYS A 77 -13.28 -1.03 18.11
N GLY A 78 -14.14 -1.51 17.23
CA GLY A 78 -15.53 -1.12 17.19
C GLY A 78 -16.40 -2.25 16.69
N ASN A 79 -17.45 -2.51 17.44
CA ASN A 79 -18.51 -3.50 17.25
C ASN A 79 -19.42 -3.21 16.05
N TYR A 80 -18.88 -2.59 14.99
CA TYR A 80 -19.55 -2.45 13.70
C TYR A 80 -19.33 -3.73 12.89
N SER A 81 -20.36 -4.57 12.87
CA SER A 81 -20.50 -5.63 11.87
C SER A 81 -20.49 -5.00 10.48
N LEU A 82 -19.39 -5.16 9.75
CA LEU A 82 -19.40 -4.99 8.30
C LEU A 82 -20.16 -6.17 7.71
N SER A 83 -21.47 -5.99 7.56
CA SER A 83 -22.32 -6.96 6.87
C SER A 83 -21.93 -6.95 5.39
N PHE A 84 -21.15 -7.94 4.95
CA PHE A 84 -20.88 -8.14 3.53
C PHE A 84 -22.13 -8.72 2.88
N SER A 85 -23.01 -7.87 2.36
CA SER A 85 -24.10 -8.31 1.50
C SER A 85 -23.50 -8.78 0.17
N THR A 86 -23.49 -10.09 -0.03
CA THR A 86 -23.18 -10.72 -1.32
C THR A 86 -24.12 -10.14 -2.39
N LEU A 87 -23.57 -9.43 -3.38
CA LEU A 87 -24.32 -8.93 -4.52
C LEU A 87 -24.80 -10.12 -5.37
N SER A 88 -26.09 -10.43 -5.27
CA SER A 88 -26.78 -11.32 -6.22
C SER A 88 -26.99 -10.60 -7.56
N PRO A 89 -26.80 -11.27 -8.72
CA PRO A 89 -26.97 -10.66 -10.03
C PRO A 89 -28.43 -10.78 -10.48
N SER A 90 -29.31 -9.91 -10.00
CA SER A 90 -30.56 -9.61 -10.71
C SER A 90 -31.08 -8.23 -10.30
N GLY A 91 -31.38 -7.42 -11.30
CA GLY A 91 -31.60 -5.98 -11.17
C GLY A 91 -32.85 -5.60 -10.38
N SER A 92 -32.73 -4.52 -9.61
CA SER A 92 -33.67 -3.39 -9.48
C SER A 92 -33.23 -2.54 -8.28
N THR A 93 -32.97 -1.25 -8.50
CA THR A 93 -32.64 -0.24 -7.47
C THR A 93 -33.80 -0.06 -6.47
N PRO A 94 -33.55 0.38 -5.23
CA PRO A 94 -33.62 1.83 -5.00
C PRO A 94 -32.50 2.38 -4.09
N ASN A 95 -32.34 3.70 -4.22
CA ASN A 95 -31.33 4.56 -3.62
C ASN A 95 -31.25 4.48 -2.08
N THR A 96 -30.04 4.22 -1.57
CA THR A 96 -29.61 4.74 -0.26
C THR A 96 -28.49 5.73 -0.53
N ALA A 97 -28.83 7.02 -0.46
CA ALA A 97 -27.85 8.09 -0.50
C ALA A 97 -27.00 8.02 0.77
N VAL A 98 -25.77 7.50 0.66
CA VAL A 98 -24.75 7.76 1.68
C VAL A 98 -24.21 9.14 1.37
N SER A 99 -24.58 10.13 2.19
CA SER A 99 -24.04 11.49 2.11
C SER A 99 -22.55 11.44 2.42
N GLY A 100 -21.74 11.30 1.37
CA GLY A 100 -20.30 11.45 1.43
C GLY A 100 -19.92 12.89 1.72
N LEU A 101 -19.79 13.24 3.00
CA LEU A 101 -19.08 14.44 3.42
C LEU A 101 -17.59 14.16 3.43
N GLY A 102 -16.90 14.71 2.45
CA GLY A 102 -15.43 14.75 2.40
C GLY A 102 -14.83 13.47 1.83
N GLY A 103 -14.22 13.59 0.65
CA GLY A 103 -13.44 12.50 0.09
C GLY A 103 -12.43 11.97 1.10
N CYS A 104 -12.29 10.64 1.11
CA CYS A 104 -11.39 9.81 1.93
C CYS A 104 -11.97 9.36 3.29
N ASP A 105 -13.02 8.54 3.31
CA ASP A 105 -13.05 7.45 4.28
C ASP A 105 -12.01 6.41 3.83
N ILE A 106 -11.18 5.96 4.77
CA ILE A 106 -9.94 5.20 4.59
C ILE A 106 -8.73 6.12 4.34
N GLN A 107 -8.12 6.57 5.44
CA GLN A 107 -6.72 6.98 5.42
C GLN A 107 -5.87 5.76 5.06
N ALA A 108 -5.56 5.61 3.78
CA ALA A 108 -4.53 4.69 3.32
C ALA A 108 -3.17 5.18 3.83
N ILE A 109 -2.48 4.28 4.53
CA ILE A 109 -1.06 4.37 4.93
C ILE A 109 -0.21 4.03 3.70
#